data_AF-A0A0L0G2S4-F1
#
_entry.id   AF-A0A0L0G2S4-F1
#
_cell.length_a   1.000
_cell.length_b   1.000
_cell.length_c   1.000
_cell.angle_alpha   90.00
_cell.angle_beta   90.00
_cell.angle_gamma   90.00
#
_symmetry.space_group_name_H-M   'P 1'
#
loop_
_entity.id
_entity.type
_entity.pdbx_description
1 polymer ?
#
loop_
_entity_poly.entity_id
_entity_poly.type
_entity_poly.pdbx_seq_one_letter_code
_entity_poly.pdbx_strand_id
1 'polypeptide(L)'
;MIQEGRGLATFNVKYKAIVLRSFKGEVVDAEVTQVTKLGIFAQVGPLQIFVSRNNMSNSLVYDETEQIFRSTEEFFPALKLGTGDDVRIRIITTRRDFKDTFAIGILLRVDTVYIEDF
;
A
#
# COMPACT_ATOMS: atom_id res chain seq x y z
N MET A 1 41.24 -4.82 1.20
CA MET A 1 41.90 -6.09 0.86
C MET A 1 42.18 -6.10 -0.63
N ILE A 2 43.37 -6.47 -1.06
CA ILE A 2 43.69 -6.58 -2.50
C ILE A 2 43.26 -7.97 -2.97
N GLN A 3 42.61 -8.05 -4.13
CA GLN A 3 42.17 -9.31 -4.72
C GLN A 3 43.30 -9.87 -5.60
N GLU A 4 43.87 -10.99 -5.17
CA GLU A 4 45.01 -11.61 -5.84
C GLU A 4 44.71 -11.93 -7.31
N GLY A 5 45.70 -11.67 -8.18
CA GLY A 5 45.62 -11.97 -9.61
C GLY A 5 44.71 -11.05 -10.44
N ARG A 6 44.01 -10.07 -9.84
CA ARG A 6 43.09 -9.18 -10.58
C ARG A 6 43.40 -7.69 -10.48
N GLY A 7 44.39 -7.27 -9.68
CA GLY A 7 44.75 -5.86 -9.50
C GLY A 7 43.65 -5.00 -8.85
N LEU A 8 42.60 -5.63 -8.29
CA LEU A 8 41.45 -4.97 -7.67
C LEU A 8 41.67 -4.83 -6.16
N ALA A 9 41.06 -3.81 -5.55
CA ALA A 9 41.07 -3.61 -4.10
C ALA A 9 39.66 -3.38 -3.54
N THR A 10 39.32 -4.10 -2.47
CA THR A 10 38.06 -3.98 -1.73
C THR A 10 38.23 -3.04 -0.54
N PHE A 11 37.34 -2.04 -0.45
CA PHE A 11 37.28 -1.09 0.66
C PHE A 11 35.95 -1.21 1.39
N ASN A 12 35.99 -1.22 2.72
CA ASN A 12 34.79 -1.16 3.54
C ASN A 12 34.37 0.31 3.71
N VAL A 13 33.35 0.72 2.96
CA VAL A 13 32.81 2.08 3.01
C VAL A 13 31.69 2.13 4.04
N LYS A 14 31.89 2.92 5.10
CA LYS A 14 30.83 3.22 6.08
C LYS A 14 30.05 4.42 5.57
N TYR A 15 28.73 4.28 5.50
CA TYR A 15 27.81 5.36 5.12
C TYR A 15 26.56 5.33 6.00
N LYS A 16 25.81 6.43 6.00
CA LYS A 16 24.48 6.53 6.60
C LYS A 16 23.45 6.65 5.48
N ALA A 17 22.31 5.99 5.65
CA ALA A 17 21.20 6.08 4.70
C ALA A 17 19.86 6.10 5.46
N ILE A 18 18.87 6.77 4.87
CA ILE A 18 17.48 6.67 5.29
C ILE A 18 16.90 5.47 4.55
N VAL A 19 16.28 4.55 5.30
CA VAL A 19 15.68 3.34 4.75
C VAL A 19 14.23 3.24 5.19
N LEU A 20 13.37 2.79 4.29
CA LEU A 20 11.99 2.44 4.60
C LEU A 20 11.91 0.93 4.80
N ARG A 21 11.55 0.50 6.00
CA ARG A 21 11.37 -0.91 6.35
C ARG A 21 9.99 -1.09 6.95
N SER A 22 9.12 -1.79 6.22
CA SER A 22 7.80 -2.16 6.70
C SER A 22 7.84 -3.28 7.74
N PHE A 23 6.90 -3.28 8.67
CA PHE A 23 6.73 -4.31 9.69
C PHE A 23 5.34 -4.95 9.66
N LYS A 24 5.27 -6.22 10.08
CA LYS A 24 4.00 -6.88 10.36
C LYS A 24 3.30 -6.19 11.53
N GLY A 25 2.02 -5.87 11.36
CA GLY A 25 1.19 -5.18 12.34
C GLY A 25 1.27 -3.66 12.26
N GLU A 26 2.17 -3.10 11.45
CA GLU A 26 2.30 -1.66 11.24
C GLU A 26 1.04 -1.10 10.57
N VAL A 27 0.59 0.07 11.01
CA VAL A 27 -0.50 0.80 10.40
C VAL A 27 0.10 1.97 9.63
N VAL A 28 -0.14 1.99 8.33
CA VAL A 28 0.42 2.98 7.41
C VAL A 28 -0.70 3.68 6.65
N ASP A 29 -0.46 4.95 6.32
CA ASP A 29 -1.29 5.71 5.40
C ASP A 29 -0.72 5.50 3.99
N ALA A 30 -1.57 5.16 3.04
CA ALA A 30 -1.19 4.74 1.70
C ALA A 30 -2.16 5.32 0.66
N GLU A 31 -1.64 5.63 -0.51
CA GLU A 31 -2.45 6.11 -1.64
C GLU A 31 -2.87 4.93 -2.51
N VAL A 32 -4.15 4.84 -2.89
CA VAL A 32 -4.65 3.80 -3.80
C VAL A 32 -4.16 4.07 -5.21
N THR A 33 -3.42 3.12 -5.78
CA THR A 33 -2.87 3.21 -7.15
C THR A 33 -3.74 2.49 -8.17
N GLN A 34 -4.44 1.43 -7.75
CA GLN A 34 -5.32 0.67 -8.63
C GLN A 34 -6.41 -0.02 -7.82
N VAL A 35 -7.62 -0.03 -8.38
CA VAL A 35 -8.77 -0.75 -7.85
C VAL A 35 -9.16 -1.86 -8.82
N THR A 36 -9.45 -3.05 -8.28
CA THR A 36 -9.84 -4.23 -9.06
C THR A 36 -10.97 -4.97 -8.35
N LYS A 37 -11.65 -5.87 -9.06
CA LYS A 37 -12.66 -6.76 -8.46
C LYS A 37 -12.14 -7.59 -7.29
N LEU A 38 -10.85 -7.94 -7.30
CA LEU A 38 -10.22 -8.77 -6.27
C LEU A 38 -9.79 -7.98 -5.03
N GLY A 39 -9.67 -6.65 -5.14
CA GLY A 39 -9.06 -5.83 -4.10
C GLY A 39 -8.49 -4.53 -4.62
N ILE A 40 -7.72 -3.86 -3.78
CA ILE A 40 -7.02 -2.62 -4.10
C ILE A 40 -5.51 -2.79 -3.99
N PHE A 41 -4.78 -2.07 -4.82
CA PHE A 41 -3.35 -1.84 -4.69
C PHE A 41 -3.13 -0.43 -4.16
N ALA A 42 -2.36 -0.32 -3.09
CA ALA A 42 -1.98 0.94 -2.47
C ALA A 42 -0.46 1.05 -2.33
N GLN A 43 0.06 2.26 -2.20
CA GLN A 43 1.49 2.52 -2.19
C GLN A 43 1.91 3.39 -1.00
N VAL A 44 3.04 3.06 -0.39
CA VAL A 44 3.72 3.84 0.65
C VAL A 44 5.18 4.00 0.26
N GLY A 45 5.52 5.11 -0.40
CA GLY A 45 6.84 5.27 -1.00
C GLY A 45 7.16 4.11 -1.96
N PRO A 46 8.25 3.35 -1.79
CA PRO A 46 8.58 2.20 -2.65
C PRO A 46 7.82 0.90 -2.28
N LEU A 47 7.05 0.88 -1.19
CA LEU A 47 6.32 -0.31 -0.75
C LEU A 47 4.97 -0.38 -1.47
N GLN A 48 4.72 -1.48 -2.19
CA GLN A 48 3.40 -1.78 -2.73
C GLN A 48 2.63 -2.73 -1.81
N ILE A 49 1.38 -2.38 -1.50
CA ILE A 49 0.50 -3.11 -0.59
C ILE A 49 -0.74 -3.57 -1.36
N PHE A 50 -1.04 -4.85 -1.30
CA PHE A 50 -2.30 -5.39 -1.79
C PHE A 50 -3.27 -5.64 -0.64
N VAL A 51 -4.51 -5.16 -0.78
CA VAL A 51 -5.61 -5.45 0.14
C VAL A 51 -6.68 -6.21 -0.62
N SER A 52 -6.88 -7.47 -0.23
CA SER A 52 -7.91 -8.32 -0.84
C SER A 52 -9.31 -7.88 -0.44
N ARG A 53 -10.31 -8.22 -1.26
CA ARG A 53 -11.73 -8.00 -0.98
C ARG A 53 -12.16 -8.54 0.39
N ASN A 54 -11.64 -9.70 0.77
CA ASN A 54 -11.95 -10.34 2.06
C ASN A 54 -11.37 -9.59 3.26
N ASN A 55 -10.37 -8.73 3.03
CA ASN A 55 -9.74 -7.89 4.04
C ASN A 55 -10.28 -6.44 4.01
N MET A 56 -11.43 -6.22 3.37
CA MET A 56 -12.17 -4.96 3.35
C MET A 56 -13.55 -5.15 4.00
N SER A 57 -14.22 -4.05 4.35
CA SER A 57 -15.58 -4.13 4.90
C SER A 57 -16.55 -4.77 3.89
N ASN A 58 -17.44 -5.66 4.36
CA ASN A 58 -18.44 -6.31 3.51
C ASN A 58 -19.38 -5.32 2.82
N SER A 59 -19.59 -4.14 3.42
CA SER A 59 -20.44 -3.07 2.91
C SER A 59 -19.90 -2.38 1.65
N LEU A 60 -18.64 -2.60 1.28
CA LEU A 60 -18.03 -2.00 0.08
C LEU A 60 -18.28 -2.86 -1.16
N VAL A 61 -19.17 -2.47 -2.06
CA VAL A 61 -19.47 -3.22 -3.30
C VAL A 61 -18.61 -2.68 -4.45
N TYR A 62 -18.03 -3.60 -5.23
CA TYR A 62 -17.25 -3.25 -6.42
C TYR A 62 -18.17 -2.85 -7.58
N ASP A 63 -17.93 -1.69 -8.17
CA ASP A 63 -18.56 -1.23 -9.40
C ASP A 63 -17.60 -1.42 -10.57
N GLU A 64 -17.99 -2.25 -11.54
CA GLU A 64 -17.16 -2.57 -12.70
C GLU A 64 -17.10 -1.43 -13.73
N THR A 65 -18.10 -0.56 -13.74
CA THR A 65 -18.20 0.56 -14.71
C THR A 65 -17.17 1.62 -14.40
N GLU A 66 -17.05 1.96 -13.11
CA GLU A 66 -16.17 3.03 -12.64
C GLU A 66 -14.87 2.50 -12.02
N GLN A 67 -14.74 1.18 -11.86
CA GLN A 67 -13.61 0.54 -11.19
C GLN A 67 -13.38 1.09 -9.78
N ILE A 68 -14.45 1.25 -9.00
CA ILE A 68 -14.39 1.75 -7.63
C ILE A 68 -15.12 0.82 -6.66
N PHE A 69 -14.83 0.96 -5.37
CA PHE A 69 -15.65 0.39 -4.30
C PHE A 69 -16.59 1.45 -3.73
N ARG A 70 -17.89 1.14 -3.66
CA ARG A 70 -18.94 2.01 -3.11
C ARG A 70 -19.52 1.41 -1.84
N SER A 71 -19.72 2.22 -0.81
CA SER A 71 -20.46 1.80 0.37
C SER A 71 -21.96 1.64 0.06
N THR A 72 -22.57 0.57 0.57
CA THR A 72 -24.03 0.36 0.52
C THR A 72 -24.73 0.79 1.80
N GLU A 73 -24.02 1.40 2.77
CA GLU A 73 -24.62 1.81 4.05
C GLU A 73 -25.37 3.14 3.93
N GLU A 74 -26.62 3.17 4.40
CA GLU A 74 -27.49 4.36 4.38
C GLU A 74 -26.98 5.52 5.25
N PHE A 75 -26.17 5.23 6.27
CA PHE A 75 -25.63 6.23 7.19
C PHE A 75 -24.37 6.94 6.66
N PHE A 76 -23.65 6.32 5.71
CA PHE A 76 -22.50 6.91 5.01
C PHE A 76 -22.56 6.55 3.52
N PRO A 77 -23.60 7.02 2.79
CA PRO A 77 -23.87 6.60 1.41
C PRO A 77 -22.87 7.16 0.40
N ALA A 78 -22.02 8.09 0.84
CA ALA A 78 -21.08 8.79 -0.02
C ALA A 78 -19.68 8.16 -0.07
N LEU A 79 -19.37 7.16 0.77
CA LEU A 79 -18.03 6.60 0.82
C LEU A 79 -17.71 5.86 -0.49
N LYS A 80 -16.78 6.43 -1.24
CA LYS A 80 -16.20 5.90 -2.47
C LYS A 80 -14.72 5.65 -2.23
N LEU A 81 -14.24 4.56 -2.81
CA LEU A 81 -12.84 4.17 -2.80
C LEU A 81 -12.40 3.91 -4.24
N GLY A 82 -11.71 4.88 -4.79
CA GLY A 82 -11.13 4.88 -6.13
C GLY A 82 -9.62 5.04 -6.10
N THR A 83 -9.04 5.14 -7.30
CA THR A 83 -7.63 5.49 -7.47
C THR A 83 -7.38 6.94 -7.02
N GLY A 84 -6.29 7.17 -6.28
CA GLY A 84 -5.90 8.46 -5.73
C GLY A 84 -6.43 8.72 -4.32
N ASP A 85 -7.31 7.86 -3.79
CA ASP A 85 -7.80 8.02 -2.42
C ASP A 85 -6.75 7.60 -1.39
N ASP A 86 -6.68 8.35 -0.29
CA ASP A 86 -5.87 8.02 0.86
C ASP A 86 -6.58 6.99 1.74
N VAL A 87 -5.86 5.92 2.09
CA VAL A 87 -6.38 4.83 2.91
C VAL A 87 -5.43 4.49 4.04
N ARG A 88 -6.01 4.05 5.15
CA ARG A 88 -5.24 3.54 6.29
C ARG A 88 -5.25 2.03 6.30
N ILE A 89 -4.08 1.43 6.20
CA ILE A 89 -3.90 -0.01 6.05
C ILE A 89 -3.06 -0.57 7.19
N ARG A 90 -3.50 -1.69 7.78
CA ARG A 90 -2.67 -2.50 8.68
C ARG A 90 -1.99 -3.61 7.90
N ILE A 91 -0.66 -3.65 7.93
CA ILE A 91 0.15 -4.68 7.27
C ILE A 91 0.00 -6.01 8.02
N ILE A 92 -0.45 -7.06 7.33
CA ILE A 92 -0.53 -8.43 7.89
C ILE A 92 0.80 -9.17 7.68
N THR A 93 1.34 -9.06 6.47
CA THR A 93 2.56 -9.76 6.08
C THR A 93 3.30 -8.98 5.02
N THR A 94 4.60 -9.18 4.99
CA THR A 94 5.51 -8.57 4.03
C THR A 94 6.25 -9.69 3.31
N ARG A 95 6.23 -9.68 1.99
CA ARG A 95 7.06 -10.51 1.13
C ARG A 95 8.19 -9.65 0.58
N ARG A 96 9.44 -10.07 0.82
CA ARG A 96 10.62 -9.40 0.28
C ARG A 96 11.22 -10.26 -0.83
N ASP A 97 11.30 -9.69 -2.03
CA ASP A 97 12.07 -10.24 -3.14
C ASP A 97 13.40 -9.47 -3.27
N PHE A 98 14.29 -9.89 -4.19
CA PHE A 98 15.65 -9.33 -4.31
C PHE A 98 15.70 -7.83 -4.68
N LYS A 99 14.66 -7.30 -5.33
CA LYS A 99 14.57 -5.90 -5.74
C LYS A 99 13.46 -5.15 -5.00
N ASP A 100 12.32 -5.80 -4.84
CA ASP A 100 11.10 -5.14 -4.39
C ASP A 100 10.54 -5.79 -3.11
N THR A 101 9.87 -4.97 -2.31
CA THR A 101 9.13 -5.43 -1.13
C THR A 101 7.65 -5.21 -1.38
N PHE A 102 6.87 -6.27 -1.18
CA PHE A 102 5.42 -6.27 -1.29
C PHE A 102 4.80 -6.56 0.08
N ALA A 103 3.63 -6.01 0.35
CA ALA A 103 2.88 -6.31 1.56
C ALA A 103 1.44 -6.70 1.25
N ILE A 104 0.85 -7.45 2.17
CA ILE A 104 -0.58 -7.73 2.19
C ILE A 104 -1.15 -7.09 3.45
N GLY A 105 -2.25 -6.35 3.29
CA GLY A 105 -2.86 -5.58 4.36
C GLY A 105 -4.36 -5.82 4.55
N ILE A 106 -4.88 -5.17 5.60
CA ILE A 106 -6.31 -5.01 5.89
C ILE A 106 -6.63 -3.52 5.86
N LEU A 107 -7.70 -3.16 5.16
CA LEU A 107 -8.21 -1.80 5.12
C LEU A 107 -8.86 -1.47 6.47
N LEU A 108 -8.38 -0.42 7.14
CA LEU A 108 -8.96 0.05 8.39
C LEU A 108 -9.99 1.15 8.16
N ARG A 109 -9.65 2.12 7.32
CA ARG A 109 -10.52 3.23 6.92
C ARG A 109 -10.06 3.85 5.61
N VAL A 110 -10.97 4.56 4.99
CA VAL A 110 -10.72 5.42 3.84
C VAL A 110 -10.80 6.85 4.34
N ASP A 111 -9.76 7.64 4.08
CA ASP A 111 -9.67 9.04 4.49
C ASP A 111 -10.07 9.92 3.28
N THR A 112 -11.30 9.75 2.79
CA THR A 112 -11.82 10.63 1.73
C THR A 112 -12.09 12.02 2.31
N VAL A 113 -11.37 13.03 1.84
CA VAL A 113 -11.66 14.43 2.17
C VAL A 113 -12.89 14.84 1.37
N TYR A 114 -14.06 14.89 2.02
CA TYR A 114 -15.16 15.69 1.48
C TYR A 114 -14.74 17.15 1.63
N ILE A 115 -14.17 17.71 0.58
CA ILE A 115 -14.18 19.15 0.41
C ILE A 115 -15.65 19.47 0.14
N GLU A 116 -16.34 19.97 1.16
CA GLU A 116 -17.56 20.74 0.92
C GLU A 116 -17.12 21.97 0.11
N ASP A 117 -17.26 21.90 -1.21
CA ASP A 117 -17.18 23.07 -2.07
C ASP A 117 -18.34 23.99 -1.67
N PHE A 118 -17.99 25.14 -1.09
CA PHE A 118 -18.88 26.24 -0.70
C PHE A 118 -19.52 26.93 -1.90
#